data_AF-A0A1G7VDM6-F1
#
_entry.id   AF-A0A1G7VDM6-F1
#
_cell.length_a   1.000
_cell.length_b   1.000
_cell.length_c   1.000
_cell.angle_alpha   90.00
_cell.angle_beta   90.00
_cell.angle_gamma   90.00
#
_symmetry.space_group_name_H-M   'P 1'
#
loop_
_entity.id
_entity.type
_entity.pdbx_description
1 polymer ?
#
loop_
_entity_poly.entity_id
_entity_poly.type
_entity_poly.pdbx_seq_one_letter_code
_entity_poly.pdbx_strand_id
1 'polypeptide(L)'
;MIRPLLRTVLLLLPFTMAGALAEPAPAPVSTAGEPYELVRALQAVQDGIANGDTAAHGSHIALIRQVGEKFLAADAGVWSNARNGQAVVIYLLSGGAPQVVRKLPRDKLNVDERLFDGALAYVEGRQDEARELLKDVKPRTLPSGLGGQVALVQGALFARAEASLAIERLDDARLLLPGTLVEEAALRREILLVGQAEEFDKFEFLTLAYIRHYRNSIYAGDFWQRFSTGLTQSSLALDERRFARITTLLEQIDRASRLKLYLVIARAAMVRGQLAVTRLAGERALTLSADASADRERAHFFRGASRTLTDEYDGGLAELKALDRSKLPERDVPLLNATLQLALDVRKPFAGGSAAAADKPPATPARLDLASSTATIARARKQLGELELLTRDRRP
;
A
#
# COMPACT_ATOMS: atom_id res chain seq x y z
N MET A 1 6.40 -9.40 90.77
CA MET A 1 7.82 -9.35 91.16
C MET A 1 8.65 -9.58 89.89
N ILE A 2 9.26 -8.51 89.36
CA ILE A 2 10.72 -8.29 89.27
C ILE A 2 11.33 -9.13 88.12
N ARG A 3 11.80 -8.54 87.01
CA ARG A 3 13.03 -7.72 86.92
C ARG A 3 13.14 -6.95 85.56
N PRO A 4 13.96 -5.88 85.47
CA PRO A 4 13.87 -4.77 84.52
C PRO A 4 15.09 -4.67 83.59
N LEU A 5 15.36 -3.45 83.06
CA LEU A 5 16.62 -2.88 82.52
C LEU A 5 16.52 -2.57 81.01
N LEU A 6 16.94 -1.42 80.47
CA LEU A 6 18.01 -0.46 80.84
C LEU A 6 17.66 0.87 80.09
N ARG A 7 17.68 2.05 80.75
CA ARG A 7 18.73 3.10 80.73
C ARG A 7 19.02 3.73 79.34
N THR A 8 19.34 5.01 79.13
CA THR A 8 19.57 6.17 79.99
C THR A 8 19.92 7.36 79.08
N VAL A 9 19.35 8.52 79.41
CA VAL A 9 19.88 9.91 79.36
C VAL A 9 20.46 10.48 78.05
N LEU A 10 19.77 11.56 77.66
CA LEU A 10 20.06 12.59 76.67
C LEU A 10 20.99 13.67 77.28
N LEU A 11 22.01 14.11 76.54
CA LEU A 11 22.83 15.30 76.89
C LEU A 11 23.27 16.04 75.60
N LEU A 12 22.63 17.20 75.41
CA LEU A 12 23.09 18.51 74.90
C LEU A 12 24.16 18.61 73.78
N LEU A 13 23.82 19.36 72.71
CA LEU A 13 24.45 20.64 72.33
C LEU A 13 23.76 21.24 71.08
N PRO A 14 23.53 22.58 71.00
CA PRO A 14 22.95 23.24 69.83
C PRO A 14 24.08 23.72 68.90
N PHE A 15 24.05 23.29 67.65
CA PHE A 15 24.84 23.90 66.58
C PHE A 15 23.94 24.79 65.73
N THR A 16 24.21 26.09 65.80
CA THR A 16 23.66 27.11 64.89
C THR A 16 24.33 26.96 63.53
N MET A 17 23.56 26.64 62.49
CA MET A 17 24.00 26.77 61.10
C MET A 17 23.22 27.90 60.43
N ALA A 18 23.95 28.93 60.04
CA ALA A 18 23.46 30.06 59.27
C ALA A 18 22.91 29.58 57.92
N GLY A 19 21.64 29.90 57.65
CA GLY A 19 21.03 29.68 56.34
C GLY A 19 21.53 30.70 55.34
N ALA A 20 22.45 30.29 54.47
CA ALA A 20 22.63 30.92 53.17
C ALA A 20 21.58 30.32 52.23
N LEU A 21 20.44 31.01 52.07
CA LEU A 21 19.50 30.73 51.00
C LEU A 21 20.16 31.19 49.69
N ALA A 22 20.91 30.29 49.06
CA ALA A 22 21.26 30.42 47.65
C ALA A 22 19.97 30.28 46.85
N GLU A 23 19.47 31.40 46.33
CA GLU A 23 18.41 31.43 45.34
C GLU A 23 18.88 30.60 44.13
N PRO A 24 18.15 29.54 43.73
CA PRO A 24 18.52 28.79 42.54
C PRO A 24 18.36 29.75 41.37
N ALA A 25 19.50 30.17 40.80
CA ALA A 25 19.52 30.85 39.52
C ALA A 25 18.66 30.01 38.54
N PRO A 26 17.71 30.61 37.82
CA PRO A 26 16.96 29.85 36.83
C PRO A 26 17.97 29.32 35.83
N ALA A 27 18.15 28.00 35.80
CA ALA A 27 18.78 27.35 34.67
C ALA A 27 18.08 27.87 33.41
N PRO A 28 18.80 28.27 32.35
CA PRO A 28 18.16 28.68 31.12
C PRO A 28 17.25 27.53 30.70
N VAL A 29 15.96 27.82 30.69
CA VAL A 29 14.96 26.87 30.23
C VAL A 29 15.22 26.72 28.74
N SER A 30 15.97 25.69 28.34
CA SER A 30 16.06 25.30 26.93
C SER A 30 14.73 24.64 26.57
N THR A 31 13.73 25.47 26.29
CA THR A 31 12.38 25.06 25.84
C THR A 31 12.25 25.00 24.31
N ALA A 32 13.36 25.02 23.58
CA ALA A 32 13.38 24.78 22.15
C ALA A 32 14.45 23.72 21.83
N GLY A 33 14.01 22.45 21.73
CA GLY A 33 14.85 21.37 21.22
C GLY A 33 15.42 21.71 19.83
N GLU A 34 16.61 21.22 19.54
CA GLU A 34 17.29 21.42 18.26
C GLU A 34 16.40 20.95 17.08
N PRO A 35 16.51 21.54 15.87
CA PRO A 35 15.68 21.18 14.73
C PRO A 35 15.56 19.67 14.47
N TYR A 36 16.66 18.91 14.59
CA TYR A 36 16.63 17.45 14.42
C TYR A 36 15.83 16.71 15.50
N GLU A 37 15.74 17.25 16.72
CA GLU A 37 14.96 16.67 17.82
C GLU A 37 13.47 16.90 17.60
N LEU A 38 13.11 18.08 17.11
CA LEU A 38 11.74 18.42 16.73
C LEU A 38 11.21 17.50 15.63
N VAL A 39 12.03 17.24 14.61
CA VAL A 39 11.67 16.32 13.52
C VAL A 39 11.56 14.87 14.01
N ARG A 40 12.46 14.43 14.90
CA ARG A 40 12.35 13.10 15.51
C ARG A 40 11.07 12.95 16.33
N ALA A 41 10.67 13.97 17.08
CA ALA A 41 9.42 13.97 17.82
C ALA A 41 8.20 13.92 16.88
N LEU A 42 8.25 14.64 15.76
CA LEU A 42 7.24 14.54 14.69
C LEU A 42 7.14 13.11 14.14
N GLN A 43 8.26 12.48 13.80
CA GLN A 43 8.28 11.11 13.30
C GLN A 43 7.70 10.11 14.30
N ALA A 44 8.04 10.26 15.59
CA ALA A 44 7.47 9.40 16.64
C ALA A 44 5.94 9.49 16.72
N VAL A 45 5.37 10.69 16.54
CA VAL A 45 3.91 10.85 16.44
C VAL A 45 3.38 10.22 15.15
N GLN A 46 4.05 10.42 14.01
CA GLN A 46 3.65 9.83 12.73
C GLN A 46 3.67 8.30 12.76
N ASP A 47 4.61 7.67 13.47
CA ASP A 47 4.68 6.22 13.62
C ASP A 47 3.49 5.62 14.39
N GLY A 48 2.83 6.41 15.24
CA GLY A 48 1.55 6.04 15.85
C GLY A 48 0.45 5.80 14.80
N ILE A 49 0.46 6.53 13.69
CA ILE A 49 -0.52 6.41 12.59
C ILE A 49 -0.43 5.03 11.93
N ALA A 50 0.80 4.50 11.79
CA ALA A 50 1.05 3.17 11.24
C ALA A 50 0.40 2.06 12.09
N ASN A 51 0.19 2.33 13.39
CA ASN A 51 -0.40 1.41 14.35
C ASN A 51 -1.89 1.68 14.62
N GLY A 52 -2.49 2.67 13.96
CA GLY A 52 -3.92 3.00 14.08
C GLY A 52 -4.24 4.12 15.06
N ASP A 53 -3.26 4.92 15.50
CA ASP A 53 -3.51 6.07 16.35
C ASP A 53 -4.20 7.20 15.57
N THR A 54 -5.51 7.34 15.79
CA THR A 54 -6.35 8.37 15.19
C THR A 54 -6.06 9.76 15.75
N ALA A 55 -5.60 9.88 17.00
CA ALA A 55 -5.23 11.14 17.61
C ALA A 55 -3.92 11.67 17.02
N ALA A 56 -2.93 10.79 16.81
CA ALA A 56 -1.72 11.09 16.05
C ALA A 56 -2.07 11.52 14.61
N HIS A 57 -3.00 10.82 13.97
CA HIS A 57 -3.45 11.20 12.63
C HIS A 57 -4.11 12.59 12.58
N GLY A 58 -4.94 12.93 13.56
CA GLY A 58 -5.59 14.24 13.63
C GLY A 58 -4.65 15.39 14.02
N SER A 59 -3.58 15.10 14.77
CA SER A 59 -2.69 16.13 15.34
C SER A 59 -1.39 16.36 14.56
N HIS A 60 -0.94 15.41 13.72
CA HIS A 60 0.37 15.53 13.07
C HIS A 60 0.51 16.77 12.17
N ILE A 61 -0.57 17.23 11.51
CA ILE A 61 -0.51 18.43 10.65
C ILE A 61 -0.21 19.68 11.49
N ALA A 62 -0.80 19.77 12.69
CA ALA A 62 -0.51 20.86 13.61
C ALA A 62 0.94 20.80 14.11
N LEU A 63 1.45 19.59 14.38
CA LEU A 63 2.85 19.40 14.77
C LEU A 63 3.82 19.79 13.65
N ILE A 64 3.55 19.41 12.40
CA ILE A 64 4.35 19.84 11.23
C ILE A 64 4.42 21.37 11.14
N ARG A 65 3.30 22.06 11.40
CA ARG A 65 3.26 23.53 11.41
C ARG A 65 4.13 24.10 12.52
N GLN A 66 4.00 23.57 13.74
CA GLN A 66 4.79 23.99 14.89
C GLN A 66 6.29 23.78 14.68
N VAL A 67 6.69 22.66 14.07
CA VAL A 67 8.09 22.41 13.70
C VAL A 67 8.57 23.47 12.71
N GLY A 68 7.75 23.81 11.70
CA GLY A 68 8.09 24.85 10.74
C GLY A 68 8.23 26.25 11.35
N GLU A 69 7.37 26.61 12.30
CA GLU A 69 7.48 27.87 13.06
C GLU A 69 8.77 27.92 13.87
N LYS A 70 9.13 26.82 14.54
CA LYS A 70 10.39 26.71 15.29
C LYS A 70 11.61 26.76 14.38
N PHE A 71 11.54 26.23 13.16
CA PHE A 71 12.61 26.36 12.17
C PHE A 71 12.82 27.84 11.79
N LEU A 72 11.76 28.59 11.55
CA LEU A 72 11.88 30.02 11.21
C LEU A 72 12.41 30.87 12.37
N ALA A 73 12.13 30.45 13.62
CA ALA A 73 12.59 31.15 14.82
C ALA A 73 14.01 30.74 15.26
N ALA A 74 14.60 29.70 14.69
CA ALA A 74 15.90 29.20 15.12
C ALA A 74 17.06 30.10 14.67
N ASP A 75 18.06 30.25 15.53
CA ASP A 75 19.27 31.01 15.22
C ASP A 75 19.97 30.48 13.97
N ALA A 76 20.43 31.37 13.10
CA ALA A 76 21.04 30.98 11.83
C ALA A 76 22.26 30.04 11.99
N GLY A 77 22.93 30.06 13.15
CA GLY A 77 24.08 29.20 13.45
C GLY A 77 23.73 27.71 13.55
N VAL A 78 22.49 27.35 13.94
CA VAL A 78 22.10 25.94 14.14
C VAL A 78 22.14 25.15 12.82
N TRP A 79 21.97 25.82 11.68
CA TRP A 79 21.90 25.19 10.35
C TRP A 79 23.25 24.67 9.84
N SER A 80 24.36 25.12 10.43
CA SER A 80 25.70 24.60 10.15
C SER A 80 25.91 23.16 10.63
N ASN A 81 25.06 22.69 11.55
CA ASN A 81 25.04 21.30 12.01
C ASN A 81 24.38 20.40 10.96
N ALA A 82 25.12 19.40 10.48
CA ALA A 82 24.65 18.45 9.47
C ALA A 82 23.33 17.74 9.87
N ARG A 83 23.12 17.46 11.16
CA ARG A 83 21.87 16.83 11.64
C ARG A 83 20.66 17.73 11.42
N ASN A 84 20.82 19.05 11.58
CA ASN A 84 19.76 20.01 11.35
C ASN A 84 19.49 20.19 9.85
N GLY A 85 20.53 20.19 9.02
CA GLY A 85 20.39 20.17 7.56
C GLY A 85 19.61 18.94 7.06
N GLN A 86 19.94 17.75 7.58
CA GLN A 86 19.20 16.51 7.28
C GLN A 86 17.75 16.57 7.77
N ALA A 87 17.52 17.14 8.96
CA ALA A 87 16.19 17.31 9.52
C ALA A 87 15.28 18.18 8.63
N VAL A 88 15.84 19.18 7.94
CA VAL A 88 15.08 19.98 6.97
C VAL A 88 14.58 19.15 5.80
N VAL A 89 15.42 18.26 5.26
CA VAL A 89 15.02 17.36 4.17
C VAL A 89 13.96 16.37 4.65
N ILE A 90 14.16 15.74 5.81
CA ILE A 90 13.16 14.84 6.41
C ILE A 90 11.84 15.58 6.65
N TYR A 91 11.89 16.80 7.20
CA TYR A 91 10.72 17.64 7.44
C TYR A 91 9.92 17.87 6.16
N LEU A 92 10.58 18.25 5.05
CA LEU A 92 9.93 18.39 3.74
C LEU A 92 9.23 17.10 3.31
N LEU A 93 9.95 15.98 3.34
CA LEU A 93 9.44 14.68 2.87
C LEU A 93 8.33 14.11 3.77
N SER A 94 8.30 14.51 5.04
CA SER A 94 7.23 14.20 6.01
C SER A 94 5.98 15.08 5.88
N GLY A 95 5.89 15.95 4.86
CA GLY A 95 4.75 16.83 4.60
C GLY A 95 4.94 18.28 5.06
N GLY A 96 6.17 18.67 5.38
CA GLY A 96 6.55 20.04 5.73
C GLY A 96 6.32 21.05 4.61
N ALA A 97 6.08 22.31 5.00
CA ALA A 97 5.78 23.36 4.03
C ALA A 97 7.06 23.83 3.28
N PRO A 98 7.10 23.79 1.93
CA PRO A 98 8.27 24.22 1.17
C PRO A 98 8.61 25.70 1.38
N GLN A 99 7.59 26.52 1.68
CA GLN A 99 7.74 27.96 1.93
C GLN A 99 8.51 28.28 3.21
N VAL A 100 8.44 27.40 4.21
CA VAL A 100 9.23 27.53 5.44
C VAL A 100 10.71 27.31 5.12
N VAL A 101 10.99 26.23 4.39
CA VAL A 101 12.35 25.80 4.11
C VAL A 101 13.09 26.76 3.17
N ARG A 102 12.38 27.40 2.24
CA ARG A 102 12.94 28.47 1.39
C ARG A 102 13.44 29.69 2.15
N LYS A 103 12.91 29.96 3.34
CA LYS A 103 13.30 31.12 4.16
C LYS A 103 14.50 30.83 5.05
N LEU A 104 14.96 29.58 5.11
CA LEU A 104 16.14 29.20 5.87
C LEU A 104 17.41 29.72 5.17
N PRO A 105 18.48 30.03 5.92
CA PRO A 105 19.73 30.54 5.36
C PRO A 105 20.43 29.44 4.54
N ARG A 106 20.21 29.44 3.22
CA ARG A 106 20.69 28.39 2.31
C ARG A 106 22.20 28.23 2.34
N ASP A 107 22.93 29.34 2.47
CA ASP A 107 24.38 29.42 2.58
C ASP A 107 24.95 28.73 3.83
N LYS A 108 24.16 28.62 4.90
CA LYS A 108 24.57 27.99 6.16
C LYS A 108 24.08 26.56 6.32
N LEU A 109 23.15 26.12 5.47
CA LEU A 109 22.51 24.83 5.61
C LEU A 109 23.46 23.70 5.22
N ASN A 110 23.93 22.95 6.22
CA ASN A 110 24.84 21.83 6.01
C ASN A 110 24.08 20.58 5.54
N VAL A 111 23.75 20.54 4.25
CA VAL A 111 23.09 19.40 3.58
C VAL A 111 23.48 19.38 2.12
N ASP A 112 23.56 18.19 1.53
CA ASP A 112 23.78 18.03 0.09
C ASP A 112 22.73 18.79 -0.71
N GLU A 113 23.21 19.57 -1.69
CA GLU A 113 22.36 20.47 -2.47
C GLU A 113 21.32 19.70 -3.28
N ARG A 114 21.72 18.58 -3.91
CA ARG A 114 20.84 17.75 -4.73
C ARG A 114 19.74 17.10 -3.89
N LEU A 115 20.06 16.66 -2.67
CA LEU A 115 19.07 16.11 -1.74
C LEU A 115 18.02 17.14 -1.35
N PHE A 116 18.46 18.34 -1.00
CA PHE A 116 17.56 19.42 -0.64
C PHE A 116 16.68 19.84 -1.82
N ASP A 117 17.28 20.11 -2.97
CA ASP A 117 16.55 20.59 -4.15
C ASP A 117 15.62 19.49 -4.70
N GLY A 118 16.04 18.23 -4.67
CA GLY A 118 15.23 17.09 -5.07
C GLY A 118 14.03 16.87 -4.15
N ALA A 119 14.21 17.00 -2.84
CA ALA A 119 13.11 16.94 -1.88
C ALA A 119 12.13 18.11 -2.05
N LEU A 120 12.64 19.32 -2.29
CA LEU A 120 11.83 20.49 -2.57
C LEU A 120 11.02 20.31 -3.88
N ALA A 121 11.66 19.89 -4.96
CA ALA A 121 11.01 19.59 -6.23
C ALA A 121 9.91 18.53 -6.09
N TYR A 122 10.15 17.46 -5.31
CA TYR A 122 9.18 16.40 -5.07
C TYR A 122 7.91 16.94 -4.38
N VAL A 123 8.07 17.66 -3.26
CA VAL A 123 6.96 18.22 -2.47
C VAL A 123 6.15 19.24 -3.28
N GLU A 124 6.77 19.92 -4.23
CA GLU A 124 6.13 20.92 -5.08
C GLU A 124 5.53 20.34 -6.36
N GLY A 125 5.55 19.02 -6.52
CA GLY A 125 4.95 18.35 -7.68
C GLY A 125 5.80 18.42 -8.96
N ARG A 126 7.04 18.92 -8.91
CA ARG A 126 7.99 18.88 -10.03
C ARG A 126 8.66 17.51 -10.11
N GLN A 127 7.87 16.51 -10.48
CA GLN A 127 8.25 15.09 -10.41
C GLN A 127 9.46 14.74 -11.29
N ASP A 128 9.55 15.28 -12.51
CA ASP A 128 10.67 14.96 -13.42
C ASP A 128 11.99 15.57 -12.92
N GLU A 129 11.96 16.80 -12.41
CA GLU A 129 13.13 17.43 -11.78
C GLU A 129 13.57 16.66 -10.53
N ALA A 130 12.62 16.30 -9.66
CA ALA A 130 12.90 15.50 -8.48
C ALA A 130 13.52 14.14 -8.84
N ARG A 131 13.03 13.50 -9.92
CA ARG A 131 13.59 12.24 -10.43
C ARG A 131 15.03 12.43 -10.86
N GLU A 132 15.32 13.44 -11.67
CA GLU A 132 16.68 13.72 -12.15
C GLU A 132 17.67 14.03 -11.03
N LEU A 133 17.23 14.79 -10.01
CA LEU A 133 18.08 15.15 -8.87
C LEU A 133 18.37 13.94 -7.97
N LEU A 134 17.36 13.11 -7.72
CA LEU A 134 17.41 12.02 -6.74
C LEU A 134 17.80 10.66 -7.31
N LYS A 135 17.83 10.44 -8.64
CA LYS A 135 18.06 9.11 -9.24
C LYS A 135 19.35 8.42 -8.78
N ASP A 136 20.44 9.18 -8.67
CA ASP A 136 21.77 8.64 -8.36
C ASP A 136 22.05 8.59 -6.85
N VAL A 137 21.13 9.09 -6.03
CA VAL A 137 21.26 9.02 -4.58
C VAL A 137 21.07 7.57 -4.15
N LYS A 138 22.05 7.05 -3.41
CA LYS A 138 22.00 5.71 -2.81
C LYS A 138 21.49 5.82 -1.36
N PRO A 139 20.26 5.39 -1.05
CA PRO A 139 19.71 5.56 0.30
C PRO A 139 20.56 4.96 1.42
N ARG A 140 21.17 3.81 1.17
CA ARG A 140 22.00 3.08 2.14
C ARG A 140 23.31 3.78 2.51
N THR A 141 23.74 4.78 1.74
CA THR A 141 24.93 5.57 2.08
C THR A 141 24.58 6.79 2.95
N LEU A 142 23.30 7.07 3.15
CA LEU A 142 22.80 8.15 4.01
C LEU A 142 22.53 7.63 5.43
N PRO A 143 22.50 8.50 6.44
CA PRO A 143 21.99 8.12 7.77
C PRO A 143 20.56 7.58 7.67
N SER A 144 20.24 6.51 8.40
CA SER A 144 19.01 5.71 8.20
C SER A 144 17.72 6.54 8.17
N GLY A 145 17.59 7.54 9.05
CA GLY A 145 16.45 8.46 9.09
C GLY A 145 16.21 9.20 7.78
N LEU A 146 17.27 9.70 7.16
CA LEU A 146 17.20 10.39 5.87
C LEU A 146 17.11 9.39 4.71
N GLY A 147 17.93 8.34 4.75
CA GLY A 147 17.96 7.30 3.72
C GLY A 147 16.60 6.66 3.51
N GLY A 148 15.90 6.26 4.57
CA GLY A 148 14.58 5.64 4.44
C GLY A 148 13.52 6.57 3.84
N GLN A 149 13.54 7.86 4.19
CA GLN A 149 12.63 8.87 3.61
C GLN A 149 12.92 9.08 2.12
N VAL A 150 14.19 9.23 1.75
CA VAL A 150 14.60 9.37 0.35
C VAL A 150 14.23 8.13 -0.46
N ALA A 151 14.46 6.94 0.09
CA ALA A 151 14.13 5.67 -0.54
C ALA A 151 12.61 5.55 -0.81
N LEU A 152 11.78 5.95 0.17
CA LEU A 152 10.32 5.98 0.01
C LEU A 152 9.89 6.91 -1.14
N VAL A 153 10.51 8.07 -1.25
CA VAL A 153 10.25 9.07 -2.30
C VAL A 153 10.71 8.57 -3.66
N GLN A 154 11.90 7.98 -3.76
CA GLN A 154 12.37 7.34 -4.99
C GLN A 154 11.40 6.22 -5.41
N GLY A 155 10.97 5.37 -4.48
CA GLY A 155 9.96 4.35 -4.74
C GLY A 155 8.69 4.92 -5.38
N ALA A 156 8.23 6.09 -4.95
CA ALA A 156 7.09 6.78 -5.57
C ALA A 156 7.40 7.38 -6.94
N LEU A 157 8.55 8.05 -7.09
CA LEU A 157 8.98 8.73 -8.32
C LEU A 157 9.20 7.78 -9.50
N PHE A 158 9.72 6.58 -9.21
CA PHE A 158 10.09 5.58 -10.21
C PHE A 158 9.00 4.54 -10.46
N ALA A 159 7.96 4.44 -9.63
CA ALA A 159 6.93 3.40 -9.71
C ALA A 159 6.32 3.18 -11.10
N ARG A 160 6.15 4.25 -11.89
CA ARG A 160 5.57 4.18 -13.25
C ARG A 160 6.61 4.01 -14.36
N ALA A 161 7.81 4.54 -14.17
CA ALA A 161 8.83 4.59 -15.20
C ALA A 161 9.76 3.36 -15.14
N GLU A 162 10.13 2.95 -13.93
CA GLU A 162 11.13 1.92 -13.65
C GLU A 162 10.70 1.11 -12.42
N ALA A 163 9.75 0.17 -12.62
CA ALA A 163 9.15 -0.59 -11.52
C ALA A 163 10.17 -1.38 -10.68
N SER A 164 11.17 -2.00 -11.32
CA SER A 164 12.22 -2.75 -10.60
C SER A 164 13.05 -1.86 -9.69
N LEU A 165 13.42 -0.66 -10.15
CA LEU A 165 14.13 0.32 -9.32
C LEU A 165 13.23 0.81 -8.18
N ALA A 166 11.95 1.06 -8.45
CA ALA A 166 11.01 1.45 -7.41
C ALA A 166 10.89 0.37 -6.32
N ILE A 167 10.82 -0.91 -6.71
CA ILE A 167 10.79 -2.05 -5.78
C ILE A 167 12.07 -2.08 -4.93
N GLU A 168 13.26 -1.94 -5.53
CA GLU A 168 14.53 -1.89 -4.80
C GLU A 168 14.56 -0.72 -3.78
N ARG A 169 14.05 0.45 -4.16
CA ARG A 169 14.01 1.61 -3.26
C ARG A 169 12.98 1.45 -2.15
N LEU A 170 11.89 0.73 -2.38
CA LEU A 170 10.93 0.41 -1.33
C LEU A 170 11.48 -0.66 -0.36
N ASP A 171 12.27 -1.63 -0.85
CA ASP A 171 13.05 -2.54 0.01
C ASP A 171 13.99 -1.73 0.92
N ASP A 172 14.73 -0.78 0.35
CA ASP A 172 15.63 0.11 1.11
C ASP A 172 14.88 0.89 2.20
N ALA A 173 13.72 1.46 1.87
CA ALA A 173 12.91 2.21 2.83
C ALA A 173 12.52 1.36 4.04
N ARG A 174 12.11 0.10 3.80
CA ARG A 174 11.70 -0.84 4.85
C ARG A 174 12.85 -1.33 5.70
N LEU A 175 14.01 -1.60 5.09
CA LEU A 175 15.20 -2.03 5.79
C LEU A 175 15.83 -0.91 6.63
N LEU A 176 15.72 0.35 6.17
CA LEU A 176 16.30 1.50 6.86
C LEU A 176 15.42 2.02 8.00
N LEU A 177 14.10 1.90 7.89
CA LEU A 177 13.15 2.42 8.89
C LEU A 177 12.06 1.39 9.25
N PRO A 178 12.43 0.20 9.76
CA PRO A 178 11.46 -0.80 10.20
C PRO A 178 10.65 -0.30 11.42
N GLY A 179 9.40 -0.74 11.53
CA GLY A 179 8.48 -0.37 12.61
C GLY A 179 7.91 1.05 12.52
N THR A 180 8.16 1.76 11.41
CA THR A 180 7.77 3.16 11.22
C THR A 180 6.65 3.31 10.19
N LEU A 181 6.07 4.52 10.12
CA LEU A 181 5.14 4.88 9.04
C LEU A 181 5.80 4.80 7.64
N VAL A 182 7.12 4.95 7.56
CA VAL A 182 7.85 4.79 6.29
C VAL A 182 7.82 3.33 5.83
N GLU A 183 8.06 2.37 6.71
CA GLU A 183 7.94 0.94 6.35
C GLU A 183 6.51 0.60 5.93
N GLU A 184 5.51 1.08 6.68
CA GLU A 184 4.09 0.86 6.37
C GLU A 184 3.73 1.38 4.97
N ALA A 185 4.14 2.61 4.66
CA ALA A 185 3.92 3.22 3.37
C ALA A 185 4.68 2.53 2.24
N ALA A 186 5.89 2.04 2.53
CA ALA A 186 6.68 1.28 1.58
C ALA A 186 6.02 -0.06 1.26
N LEU A 187 5.60 -0.84 2.27
CA LEU A 187 4.88 -2.10 2.11
C LEU A 187 3.63 -1.93 1.24
N ARG A 188 2.77 -0.94 1.54
CA ARG A 188 1.54 -0.73 0.76
C ARG A 188 1.80 -0.46 -0.72
N ARG A 189 2.86 0.27 -1.03
CA ARG A 189 3.24 0.58 -2.43
C ARG A 189 3.90 -0.62 -3.10
N GLU A 190 4.82 -1.26 -2.40
CA GLU A 190 5.62 -2.33 -2.93
C GLU A 190 4.79 -3.58 -3.23
N ILE A 191 3.86 -3.95 -2.34
CA ILE A 191 2.92 -5.07 -2.53
C ILE A 191 2.18 -4.95 -3.88
N LEU A 192 1.76 -3.73 -4.25
CA LEU A 192 1.06 -3.51 -5.51
C LEU A 192 2.00 -3.63 -6.71
N LEU A 193 3.24 -3.13 -6.60
CA LEU A 193 4.25 -3.22 -7.66
C LEU A 193 4.71 -4.66 -7.91
N VAL A 194 5.04 -5.42 -6.85
CA VAL A 194 5.43 -6.83 -6.98
C VAL A 194 4.28 -7.69 -7.49
N GLY A 195 3.03 -7.32 -7.17
CA GLY A 195 1.86 -7.99 -7.73
C GLY A 195 1.65 -7.71 -9.22
N GLN A 196 1.99 -6.52 -9.70
CA GLN A 196 2.01 -6.18 -11.13
C GLN A 196 3.15 -6.87 -11.88
N ALA A 197 4.32 -7.01 -11.22
CA ALA A 197 5.47 -7.76 -11.73
C ALA A 197 5.28 -9.29 -11.68
N GLU A 198 4.18 -9.77 -11.11
CA GLU A 198 3.86 -11.18 -10.90
C GLU A 198 4.90 -11.95 -10.06
N GLU A 199 5.63 -11.25 -9.19
CA GLU A 199 6.59 -11.83 -8.24
C GLU A 199 5.88 -12.41 -7.02
N PHE A 200 5.25 -13.57 -7.19
CA PHE A 200 4.34 -14.15 -6.19
C PHE A 200 4.97 -14.37 -4.80
N ASP A 201 6.19 -14.92 -4.74
CA ASP A 201 6.82 -15.23 -3.45
C ASP A 201 7.13 -13.96 -2.66
N LYS A 202 7.58 -12.91 -3.35
CA LYS A 202 7.79 -11.60 -2.73
C LYS A 202 6.45 -10.99 -2.32
N PHE A 203 5.45 -10.99 -3.20
CA PHE A 203 4.09 -10.53 -2.89
C PHE A 203 3.52 -11.17 -1.62
N GLU A 204 3.63 -12.50 -1.50
CA GLU A 204 3.17 -13.24 -0.32
C GLU A 204 3.92 -12.80 0.93
N PHE A 205 5.26 -12.76 0.87
CA PHE A 205 6.11 -12.34 1.98
C PHE A 205 5.77 -10.91 2.47
N LEU A 206 5.60 -9.97 1.54
CA LEU A 206 5.28 -8.57 1.87
C LEU A 206 3.88 -8.44 2.47
N THR A 207 2.90 -9.16 1.90
CA THR A 207 1.52 -9.14 2.39
C THR A 207 1.43 -9.71 3.81
N LEU A 208 2.15 -10.79 4.11
CA LEU A 208 2.27 -11.32 5.47
C LEU A 208 2.88 -10.30 6.43
N ALA A 209 3.96 -9.63 6.03
CA ALA A 209 4.60 -8.61 6.85
C ALA A 209 3.62 -7.47 7.16
N TYR A 210 2.87 -7.00 6.15
CA TYR A 210 1.87 -5.95 6.33
C TYR A 210 0.76 -6.36 7.29
N ILE A 211 0.16 -7.55 7.11
CA ILE A 211 -0.93 -8.00 7.98
C ILE A 211 -0.46 -8.14 9.44
N ARG A 212 0.75 -8.68 9.66
CA ARG A 212 1.27 -8.88 11.01
C ARG A 212 1.56 -7.58 11.75
N HIS A 213 2.12 -6.58 11.06
CA HIS A 213 2.59 -5.35 11.72
C HIS A 213 1.63 -4.17 11.59
N TYR A 214 0.87 -4.09 10.49
CA TYR A 214 0.18 -2.87 10.08
C TYR A 214 -1.31 -3.07 9.76
N ARG A 215 -1.93 -4.20 10.15
CA ARG A 215 -3.37 -4.42 9.97
C ARG A 215 -4.28 -3.33 10.58
N ASN A 216 -3.79 -2.63 11.60
CA ASN A 216 -4.51 -1.57 12.30
C ASN A 216 -4.15 -0.17 11.79
N SER A 217 -3.24 -0.06 10.81
CA SER A 217 -2.88 1.22 10.20
C SER A 217 -4.12 2.01 9.78
N ILE A 218 -4.11 3.32 9.99
CA ILE A 218 -5.17 4.22 9.50
C ILE A 218 -5.35 4.08 7.97
N TYR A 219 -4.30 3.67 7.26
CA TYR A 219 -4.31 3.47 5.80
C TYR A 219 -4.75 2.06 5.35
N ALA A 220 -5.02 1.14 6.28
CA ALA A 220 -5.36 -0.26 5.95
C ALA A 220 -6.62 -0.36 5.07
N GLY A 221 -7.62 0.49 5.30
CA GLY A 221 -8.87 0.50 4.52
C GLY A 221 -8.64 0.77 3.04
N ASP A 222 -7.95 1.86 2.70
CA ASP A 222 -7.59 2.21 1.31
C ASP A 222 -6.66 1.17 0.70
N PHE A 223 -5.70 0.66 1.49
CA PHE A 223 -4.82 -0.42 1.06
C PHE A 223 -5.61 -1.65 0.61
N TRP A 224 -6.54 -2.16 1.40
CA TRP A 224 -7.31 -3.36 1.04
C TRP A 224 -8.17 -3.19 -0.21
N GLN A 225 -8.67 -1.97 -0.47
CA GLN A 225 -9.37 -1.66 -1.72
C GLN A 225 -8.44 -1.77 -2.93
N ARG A 226 -7.24 -1.19 -2.83
CA ARG A 226 -6.23 -1.25 -3.90
C ARG A 226 -5.66 -2.65 -4.08
N PHE A 227 -5.42 -3.36 -2.98
CA PHE A 227 -4.98 -4.76 -2.97
C PHE A 227 -5.97 -5.67 -3.70
N SER A 228 -7.26 -5.53 -3.38
CA SER A 228 -8.35 -6.23 -4.07
C SER A 228 -8.33 -5.96 -5.58
N THR A 229 -8.18 -4.68 -5.96
CA THR A 229 -8.08 -4.28 -7.37
C THR A 229 -6.85 -4.91 -8.04
N GLY A 230 -5.67 -4.86 -7.41
CA GLY A 230 -4.44 -5.47 -7.93
C GLY A 230 -4.55 -6.99 -8.11
N LEU A 231 -5.22 -7.68 -7.18
CA LEU A 231 -5.50 -9.12 -7.32
C LEU A 231 -6.37 -9.44 -8.54
N THR A 232 -7.33 -8.59 -8.88
CA THR A 232 -8.16 -8.82 -10.09
C THR A 232 -7.43 -8.55 -11.39
N GLN A 233 -6.39 -7.71 -11.36
CA GLN A 233 -5.63 -7.31 -12.54
C GLN A 233 -4.44 -8.24 -12.81
N SER A 234 -3.90 -8.89 -11.77
CA SER A 234 -2.80 -9.85 -11.88
C SER A 234 -3.26 -11.30 -12.10
N SER A 235 -2.31 -12.21 -12.36
CA SER A 235 -2.53 -13.67 -12.35
C SER A 235 -2.24 -14.32 -10.99
N LEU A 236 -1.92 -13.54 -9.95
CA LEU A 236 -1.41 -14.05 -8.67
C LEU A 236 -2.33 -15.08 -8.00
N ALA A 237 -3.65 -14.90 -8.12
CA ALA A 237 -4.65 -15.77 -7.48
C ALA A 237 -5.26 -16.80 -8.43
N LEU A 238 -4.78 -16.93 -9.66
CA LEU A 238 -5.43 -17.70 -10.73
C LEU A 238 -4.95 -19.15 -10.86
N ASP A 239 -3.94 -19.53 -10.09
CA ASP A 239 -3.45 -20.91 -9.98
C ASP A 239 -3.90 -21.52 -8.63
N GLU A 240 -4.21 -22.80 -8.61
CA GLU A 240 -4.71 -23.49 -7.41
C GLU A 240 -3.70 -23.49 -6.25
N ARG A 241 -2.41 -23.69 -6.54
CA ARG A 241 -1.36 -23.72 -5.51
C ARG A 241 -1.17 -22.33 -4.90
N ARG A 242 -1.14 -21.30 -5.76
CA ARG A 242 -1.08 -19.90 -5.32
C ARG A 242 -2.34 -19.47 -4.58
N PHE A 243 -3.51 -19.93 -5.02
CA PHE A 243 -4.77 -19.66 -4.33
C PHE A 243 -4.80 -20.26 -2.91
N ALA A 244 -4.27 -21.48 -2.73
CA ALA A 244 -4.13 -22.08 -1.41
C ALA A 244 -3.24 -21.24 -0.48
N ARG A 245 -2.12 -20.73 -1.01
CA ARG A 245 -1.22 -19.81 -0.29
C ARG A 245 -1.91 -18.49 0.07
N ILE A 246 -2.60 -17.86 -0.87
CA ILE A 246 -3.41 -16.66 -0.62
C ILE A 246 -4.49 -16.94 0.44
N THR A 247 -5.13 -18.10 0.40
CA THR A 247 -6.14 -18.49 1.42
C THR A 247 -5.55 -18.44 2.82
N THR A 248 -4.34 -18.98 3.02
CA THR A 248 -3.61 -18.89 4.30
C THR A 248 -3.27 -17.46 4.70
N LEU A 249 -2.97 -16.57 3.75
CA LEU A 249 -2.79 -15.14 4.05
C LEU A 249 -4.07 -14.51 4.58
N LEU A 250 -5.16 -14.75 3.87
CA LEU A 250 -6.44 -14.11 4.14
C LEU A 250 -7.05 -14.57 5.47
N GLU A 251 -6.68 -15.75 5.98
CA GLU A 251 -7.10 -16.21 7.32
C GLU A 251 -6.73 -15.24 8.45
N GLN A 252 -5.74 -14.37 8.24
CA GLN A 252 -5.27 -13.40 9.24
C GLN A 252 -6.05 -12.07 9.24
N ILE A 253 -6.98 -11.87 8.30
CA ILE A 253 -7.83 -10.67 8.23
C ILE A 253 -9.28 -10.99 8.64
N ASP A 254 -10.07 -9.94 8.88
CA ASP A 254 -11.43 -10.09 9.37
C ASP A 254 -12.34 -10.85 8.39
N ARG A 255 -13.39 -11.47 8.93
CA ARG A 255 -14.31 -12.33 8.17
C ARG A 255 -14.97 -11.59 7.00
N ALA A 256 -15.36 -10.32 7.18
CA ALA A 256 -16.07 -9.57 6.16
C ALA A 256 -15.15 -9.21 4.99
N SER A 257 -13.91 -8.79 5.27
CA SER A 257 -12.90 -8.52 4.25
C SER A 257 -12.50 -9.78 3.49
N ARG A 258 -12.35 -10.93 4.17
CA ARG A 258 -12.14 -12.23 3.50
C ARG A 258 -13.23 -12.58 2.50
N LEU A 259 -14.49 -12.51 2.93
CA LEU A 259 -15.64 -12.82 2.10
C LEU A 259 -15.64 -11.97 0.82
N LYS A 260 -15.43 -10.65 0.97
CA LYS A 260 -15.34 -9.72 -0.16
C LYS A 260 -14.21 -10.10 -1.13
N LEU A 261 -13.02 -10.42 -0.62
CA LEU A 261 -11.89 -10.82 -1.45
C LEU A 261 -12.12 -12.14 -2.19
N TYR A 262 -12.70 -13.16 -1.54
CA TYR A 262 -13.02 -14.40 -2.23
C TYR A 262 -14.03 -14.21 -3.37
N LEU A 263 -15.07 -13.39 -3.16
CA LEU A 263 -16.02 -13.07 -4.23
C LEU A 263 -15.38 -12.29 -5.39
N VAL A 264 -14.42 -11.42 -5.08
CA VAL A 264 -13.64 -10.68 -6.08
C VAL A 264 -12.74 -11.63 -6.88
N ILE A 265 -12.02 -12.53 -6.21
CA ILE A 265 -11.17 -13.55 -6.85
C ILE A 265 -12.03 -14.50 -7.70
N ALA A 266 -13.16 -15.00 -7.18
CA ALA A 266 -14.04 -15.91 -7.89
C ALA A 266 -14.53 -15.32 -9.23
N ARG A 267 -14.95 -14.05 -9.20
CA ARG A 267 -15.37 -13.31 -10.40
C ARG A 267 -14.21 -13.12 -11.38
N ALA A 268 -13.05 -12.69 -10.91
CA ALA A 268 -11.88 -12.45 -11.76
C ALA A 268 -11.39 -13.75 -12.41
N ALA A 269 -11.33 -14.84 -11.65
CA ALA A 269 -11.01 -16.18 -12.15
C ALA A 269 -12.03 -16.65 -13.19
N MET A 270 -13.32 -16.44 -12.95
CA MET A 270 -14.38 -16.86 -13.87
C MET A 270 -14.28 -16.15 -15.22
N VAL A 271 -14.10 -14.82 -15.20
CA VAL A 271 -13.94 -14.01 -16.41
C VAL A 271 -12.71 -14.45 -17.21
N ARG A 272 -11.67 -14.96 -16.55
CA ARG A 272 -10.43 -15.46 -17.17
C ARG A 272 -10.46 -16.97 -17.46
N GLY A 273 -11.61 -17.64 -17.30
CA GLY A 273 -11.79 -19.07 -17.57
C GLY A 273 -11.10 -20.01 -16.57
N GLN A 274 -10.70 -19.53 -15.40
CA GLN A 274 -9.97 -20.29 -14.37
C GLN A 274 -10.96 -21.01 -13.44
N LEU A 275 -11.63 -22.03 -13.97
CA LEU A 275 -12.76 -22.70 -13.32
C LEU A 275 -12.41 -23.29 -11.94
N ALA A 276 -11.22 -23.85 -11.78
CA ALA A 276 -10.78 -24.42 -10.51
C ALA A 276 -10.71 -23.37 -9.40
N VAL A 277 -10.08 -22.22 -9.67
CA VAL A 277 -10.04 -21.10 -8.72
C VAL A 277 -11.43 -20.48 -8.51
N THR A 278 -12.25 -20.36 -9.57
CA THR A 278 -13.64 -19.90 -9.43
C THR A 278 -14.41 -20.77 -8.44
N ARG A 279 -14.28 -22.09 -8.56
CA ARG A 279 -14.90 -23.06 -7.65
C ARG A 279 -14.40 -22.89 -6.22
N LEU A 280 -13.08 -22.94 -6.02
CA LEU A 280 -12.46 -22.85 -4.70
C LEU A 280 -12.77 -21.53 -3.98
N ALA A 281 -12.72 -20.41 -4.71
CA ALA A 281 -13.06 -19.10 -4.16
C ALA A 281 -14.56 -18.98 -3.86
N GLY A 282 -15.44 -19.53 -4.72
CA GLY A 282 -16.87 -19.63 -4.47
C GLY A 282 -17.20 -20.46 -3.22
N GLU A 283 -16.55 -21.60 -3.04
CA GLU A 283 -16.68 -22.45 -1.84
C GLU A 283 -16.25 -21.71 -0.57
N ARG A 284 -15.10 -21.01 -0.58
CA ARG A 284 -14.65 -20.19 0.55
C ARG A 284 -15.59 -19.03 0.83
N ALA A 285 -16.15 -18.39 -0.19
CA ALA A 285 -17.16 -17.36 0.00
C ALA A 285 -18.46 -17.92 0.62
N LEU A 286 -18.89 -19.11 0.19
CA LEU A 286 -20.08 -19.77 0.74
C LEU A 286 -19.94 -20.06 2.24
N THR A 287 -18.79 -20.58 2.68
CA THR A 287 -18.57 -20.88 4.11
C THR A 287 -18.57 -19.64 4.98
N LEU A 288 -18.19 -18.48 4.43
CA LEU A 288 -18.13 -17.22 5.16
C LEU A 288 -19.42 -16.40 5.09
N SER A 289 -20.23 -16.60 4.06
CA SER A 289 -21.47 -15.86 3.82
C SER A 289 -22.54 -16.18 4.87
N ALA A 290 -23.40 -15.20 5.16
CA ALA A 290 -24.58 -15.39 5.99
C ALA A 290 -25.72 -16.03 5.18
N ASP A 291 -26.61 -16.74 5.86
CA ASP A 291 -27.76 -17.36 5.20
C ASP A 291 -28.68 -16.32 4.55
N ALA A 292 -29.27 -16.69 3.42
CA ALA A 292 -30.13 -15.85 2.59
C ALA A 292 -29.54 -14.49 2.14
N SER A 293 -28.22 -14.26 2.29
CA SER A 293 -27.55 -13.02 1.89
C SER A 293 -27.25 -12.95 0.40
N ALA A 294 -27.14 -11.74 -0.14
CA ALA A 294 -26.70 -11.51 -1.52
C ALA A 294 -25.30 -12.10 -1.80
N ASP A 295 -24.39 -12.01 -0.84
CA ASP A 295 -23.06 -12.61 -0.97
C ASP A 295 -23.11 -14.14 -1.07
N ARG A 296 -24.06 -14.79 -0.39
CA ARG A 296 -24.29 -16.23 -0.49
C ARG A 296 -24.79 -16.63 -1.88
N GLU A 297 -25.74 -15.89 -2.44
CA GLU A 297 -26.22 -16.10 -3.83
C GLU A 297 -25.09 -15.92 -4.85
N ARG A 298 -24.25 -14.90 -4.67
CA ARG A 298 -23.07 -14.70 -5.53
C ARG A 298 -22.08 -15.85 -5.43
N ALA A 299 -21.87 -16.38 -4.23
CA ALA A 299 -20.96 -17.50 -4.01
C ALA A 299 -21.51 -18.80 -4.62
N HIS A 300 -22.82 -19.06 -4.50
CA HIS A 300 -23.51 -20.14 -5.22
C HIS A 300 -23.42 -19.97 -6.74
N PHE A 301 -23.55 -18.74 -7.24
CA PHE A 301 -23.39 -18.44 -8.66
C PHE A 301 -22.01 -18.84 -9.17
N PHE A 302 -20.93 -18.36 -8.55
CA PHE A 302 -19.58 -18.68 -9.00
C PHE A 302 -19.27 -20.19 -8.90
N ARG A 303 -19.64 -20.84 -7.79
CA ARG A 303 -19.45 -22.28 -7.63
C ARG A 303 -20.26 -23.08 -8.66
N GLY A 304 -21.56 -22.79 -8.79
CA GLY A 304 -22.44 -23.44 -9.76
C GLY A 304 -21.91 -23.29 -11.19
N ALA A 305 -21.51 -22.07 -11.57
CA ALA A 305 -20.96 -21.77 -12.89
C ALA A 305 -19.71 -22.59 -13.21
N SER A 306 -18.79 -22.73 -12.25
CA SER A 306 -17.60 -23.56 -12.44
C SER A 306 -17.93 -25.04 -12.63
N ARG A 307 -18.92 -25.56 -11.89
CA ARG A 307 -19.35 -26.97 -11.93
C ARG A 307 -20.12 -27.31 -13.20
N THR A 308 -20.96 -26.40 -13.68
CA THR A 308 -21.77 -26.63 -14.89
C THR A 308 -20.92 -26.89 -16.13
N LEU A 309 -19.68 -26.42 -16.17
CA LEU A 309 -18.75 -26.59 -17.30
C LEU A 309 -17.79 -27.78 -17.12
N THR A 310 -18.13 -28.72 -16.23
CA THR A 310 -17.33 -29.92 -15.90
C THR A 310 -18.20 -31.19 -15.97
N ASP A 311 -17.68 -32.31 -15.51
CA ASP A 311 -18.41 -33.56 -15.31
C ASP A 311 -19.55 -33.43 -14.26
N GLU A 312 -19.53 -32.39 -13.44
CA GLU A 312 -20.62 -32.03 -12.51
C GLU A 312 -21.76 -31.22 -13.15
N TYR A 313 -21.92 -31.29 -14.49
CA TYR A 313 -22.87 -30.48 -15.28
C TYR A 313 -24.27 -30.35 -14.63
N ASP A 314 -24.92 -31.49 -14.34
CA ASP A 314 -26.32 -31.50 -13.91
C ASP A 314 -26.48 -30.83 -12.53
N GLY A 315 -25.52 -31.08 -11.62
CA GLY A 315 -25.49 -30.47 -10.30
C GLY A 315 -25.22 -28.97 -10.35
N GLY A 316 -24.26 -28.54 -11.18
CA GLY A 316 -23.99 -27.12 -11.39
C GLY A 316 -25.18 -26.39 -12.02
N LEU A 317 -25.80 -26.97 -13.05
CA LEU A 317 -26.96 -26.37 -13.71
C LEU A 317 -28.16 -26.25 -12.77
N ALA A 318 -28.42 -27.27 -11.94
CA ALA A 318 -29.47 -27.21 -10.93
C ALA A 318 -29.20 -26.09 -9.92
N GLU A 319 -27.95 -25.95 -9.46
CA GLU A 319 -27.52 -24.87 -8.56
C GLU A 319 -27.74 -23.49 -9.20
N LEU A 320 -27.34 -23.29 -10.46
CA LEU A 320 -27.56 -22.02 -11.17
C LEU A 320 -29.04 -21.67 -11.37
N LYS A 321 -29.89 -22.68 -11.58
CA LYS A 321 -31.35 -22.48 -11.73
C LYS A 321 -32.03 -22.14 -10.40
N ALA A 322 -31.47 -22.58 -9.27
CA ALA A 322 -32.01 -22.32 -7.94
C ALA A 322 -31.67 -20.93 -7.39
N LEU A 323 -30.78 -20.17 -8.05
CA LEU A 323 -30.36 -18.84 -7.61
C LEU A 323 -31.52 -17.84 -7.56
N ASP A 324 -31.56 -17.06 -6.49
CA ASP A 324 -32.41 -15.88 -6.42
C ASP A 324 -31.74 -14.71 -7.17
N ARG A 325 -32.13 -14.56 -8.44
CA ARG A 325 -31.59 -13.52 -9.33
C ARG A 325 -31.78 -12.10 -8.81
N SER A 326 -32.79 -11.85 -7.98
CA SER A 326 -33.06 -10.51 -7.44
C SER A 326 -32.00 -10.03 -6.45
N LYS A 327 -31.26 -10.98 -5.85
CA LYS A 327 -30.18 -10.71 -4.90
C LYS A 327 -28.80 -10.59 -5.54
N LEU A 328 -28.68 -10.89 -6.84
CA LEU A 328 -27.42 -10.75 -7.55
C LEU A 328 -27.18 -9.28 -7.93
N PRO A 329 -25.94 -8.78 -7.81
CA PRO A 329 -25.59 -7.46 -8.33
C PRO A 329 -25.80 -7.39 -9.84
N GLU A 330 -26.23 -6.24 -10.34
CA GLU A 330 -26.48 -6.00 -11.78
C GLU A 330 -25.30 -6.45 -12.66
N ARG A 331 -24.06 -6.20 -12.20
CA ARG A 331 -22.82 -6.58 -12.91
C ARG A 331 -22.57 -8.10 -13.05
N ASP A 332 -23.26 -8.92 -12.27
CA ASP A 332 -23.10 -10.38 -12.25
C ASP A 332 -24.23 -11.07 -13.06
N VAL A 333 -25.36 -10.38 -13.31
CA VAL A 333 -26.50 -10.92 -14.09
C VAL A 333 -26.13 -11.27 -15.54
N PRO A 334 -25.42 -10.44 -16.32
CA PRO A 334 -24.98 -10.81 -17.67
C PRO A 334 -24.07 -12.05 -17.67
N LEU A 335 -23.22 -12.19 -16.65
CA LEU A 335 -22.31 -13.31 -16.51
C LEU A 335 -23.07 -14.61 -16.22
N LEU A 336 -24.10 -14.56 -15.39
CA LEU A 336 -25.01 -15.70 -15.16
C LEU A 336 -25.72 -16.11 -16.46
N ASN A 337 -26.29 -15.15 -17.18
CA ASN A 337 -26.98 -15.43 -18.43
C ASN A 337 -26.05 -16.07 -19.47
N ALA A 338 -24.83 -15.54 -19.63
CA ALA A 338 -23.83 -16.11 -20.51
C ALA A 338 -23.45 -17.54 -20.11
N THR A 339 -23.30 -17.80 -18.81
CA THR A 339 -22.99 -19.14 -18.28
C THR A 339 -24.10 -20.14 -18.56
N LEU A 340 -25.36 -19.75 -18.34
CA LEU A 340 -26.51 -20.60 -18.62
C LEU A 340 -26.65 -20.91 -20.12
N GLN A 341 -26.41 -19.92 -20.99
CA GLN A 341 -26.42 -20.14 -22.44
C GLN A 341 -25.30 -21.09 -22.85
N LEU A 342 -24.06 -20.84 -22.38
CA LEU A 342 -22.92 -21.70 -22.66
C LEU A 342 -23.17 -23.15 -22.22
N ALA A 343 -23.73 -23.34 -21.02
CA ALA A 343 -24.10 -24.65 -20.51
C ALA A 343 -25.09 -25.37 -21.44
N LEU A 344 -26.14 -24.68 -21.89
CA LEU A 344 -27.13 -25.24 -22.80
C LEU A 344 -26.52 -25.56 -24.18
N ASP A 345 -25.63 -24.71 -24.67
CA ASP A 345 -24.97 -24.88 -25.96
C ASP A 345 -24.01 -26.07 -25.97
N VAL A 346 -23.24 -26.30 -24.91
CA VAL A 346 -22.32 -27.45 -24.79
C VAL A 346 -23.06 -28.78 -24.88
N ARG A 347 -24.33 -28.84 -24.47
CA ARG A 347 -25.16 -30.06 -24.53
C ARG A 347 -25.88 -30.25 -25.85
N LYS A 348 -25.89 -29.25 -26.75
CA LYS A 348 -26.48 -29.42 -28.08
C LYS A 348 -25.65 -30.47 -28.84
N PRO A 349 -26.28 -31.52 -29.40
CA PRO A 349 -25.57 -32.49 -30.21
C PRO A 349 -24.92 -31.76 -31.39
N PHE A 350 -23.64 -32.02 -31.63
CA PHE A 350 -22.94 -31.50 -32.80
C PHE A 350 -23.68 -31.99 -34.05
N ALA A 351 -24.32 -31.06 -34.77
CA ALA A 351 -24.93 -31.34 -36.07
C ALA A 351 -23.82 -31.44 -37.13
N GLY A 352 -23.00 -32.49 -37.06
CA GLY A 352 -21.89 -32.69 -37.98
C GLY A 352 -21.01 -33.90 -37.64
N GLY A 353 -21.37 -35.07 -38.18
CA GLY A 353 -20.44 -36.14 -38.56
C GLY A 353 -19.96 -37.08 -37.46
N SER A 354 -20.08 -38.39 -37.73
CA SER A 354 -19.39 -39.48 -37.03
C SER A 354 -17.92 -39.14 -36.76
N ALA A 355 -17.44 -39.42 -35.54
CA ALA A 355 -16.04 -39.27 -35.14
C ALA A 355 -15.13 -40.37 -35.75
N ALA A 356 -15.20 -40.57 -37.06
CA ALA A 356 -14.30 -41.42 -37.81
C ALA A 356 -13.66 -40.61 -38.94
N ALA A 357 -12.32 -40.50 -38.87
CA ALA A 357 -11.42 -39.85 -39.83
C ALA A 357 -11.45 -38.30 -39.87
N ALA A 358 -10.79 -37.67 -38.89
CA ALA A 358 -10.18 -36.36 -39.08
C ALA A 358 -8.66 -36.48 -38.90
N ASP A 359 -7.97 -37.06 -39.88
CA ASP A 359 -6.50 -37.15 -39.92
C ASP A 359 -5.84 -35.83 -40.40
N LYS A 360 -6.56 -34.72 -40.27
CA LYS A 360 -6.03 -33.36 -40.32
C LYS A 360 -6.76 -32.53 -39.28
N PRO A 361 -6.04 -31.81 -38.40
CA PRO A 361 -6.68 -30.87 -37.49
C PRO A 361 -7.52 -29.89 -38.33
N PRO A 362 -8.79 -29.63 -37.94
CA PRO A 362 -9.58 -28.60 -38.59
C PRO A 362 -8.83 -27.26 -38.47
N ALA A 363 -8.84 -26.46 -39.53
CA ALA A 363 -8.28 -25.12 -39.49
C ALA A 363 -8.90 -24.39 -38.28
N THR A 364 -8.04 -24.00 -37.35
CA THR A 364 -8.42 -23.26 -36.14
C THR A 364 -9.40 -22.17 -36.53
N PRO A 365 -10.62 -22.12 -35.95
CA PRO A 365 -11.51 -20.99 -36.19
C PRO A 365 -10.71 -19.73 -35.86
N ALA A 366 -10.72 -18.77 -36.78
CA ALA A 366 -9.81 -17.64 -36.81
C ALA A 366 -9.56 -17.12 -35.39
N ARG A 367 -8.28 -17.14 -34.97
CA ARG A 367 -7.79 -16.18 -33.98
C ARG A 367 -8.51 -14.88 -34.29
N LEU A 368 -9.21 -14.30 -33.32
CA LEU A 368 -9.60 -12.89 -33.37
C LEU A 368 -8.47 -12.16 -34.07
N ASP A 369 -8.73 -11.62 -35.27
CA ASP A 369 -7.69 -11.06 -36.11
C ASP A 369 -7.18 -9.81 -35.41
N LEU A 370 -6.22 -10.01 -34.53
CA LEU A 370 -5.50 -8.97 -33.82
C LEU A 370 -4.77 -8.08 -34.83
N ALA A 371 -4.55 -8.50 -36.08
CA ALA A 371 -4.05 -7.61 -37.12
C ALA A 371 -5.08 -6.51 -37.47
N SER A 372 -6.37 -6.84 -37.55
CA SER A 372 -7.43 -5.83 -37.74
C SER A 372 -7.54 -4.88 -36.54
N SER A 373 -7.44 -5.39 -35.30
CA SER A 373 -7.47 -4.57 -34.08
C SER A 373 -6.21 -3.72 -33.92
N THR A 374 -5.03 -4.26 -34.22
CA THR A 374 -3.76 -3.51 -34.18
C THR A 374 -3.66 -2.49 -35.30
N ALA A 375 -4.17 -2.79 -36.50
CA ALA A 375 -4.30 -1.81 -37.58
C ALA A 375 -5.27 -0.68 -37.22
N THR A 376 -6.38 -1.00 -36.53
CA THR A 376 -7.35 0.00 -36.05
C THR A 376 -6.75 0.87 -34.93
N ILE A 377 -6.00 0.27 -33.99
CA ILE A 377 -5.27 1.00 -32.94
C ILE A 377 -4.14 1.85 -33.53
N ALA A 378 -3.41 1.36 -34.53
CA ALA A 378 -2.37 2.11 -35.22
C ALA A 378 -2.95 3.30 -36.00
N ARG A 379 -4.09 3.11 -36.65
CA ARG A 379 -4.81 4.18 -37.35
C ARG A 379 -5.35 5.23 -36.38
N ALA A 380 -5.90 4.81 -35.24
CA ALA A 380 -6.34 5.70 -34.17
C ALA A 380 -5.17 6.50 -33.56
N ARG A 381 -4.01 5.86 -33.32
CA ARG A 381 -2.80 6.55 -32.83
C ARG A 381 -2.25 7.54 -33.85
N LYS A 382 -2.25 7.19 -35.14
CA LYS A 382 -1.84 8.09 -36.23
C LYS A 382 -2.75 9.31 -36.31
N GLN A 383 -4.06 9.11 -36.26
CA GLN A 383 -5.05 10.20 -36.26
C GLN A 383 -4.93 11.08 -35.01
N LEU A 384 -4.62 10.51 -33.85
CA LEU A 384 -4.37 11.28 -32.62
C LEU A 384 -3.11 12.16 -32.76
N GLY A 385 -2.02 11.61 -33.31
CA GLY A 385 -0.80 12.38 -33.56
C GLY A 385 -0.96 13.49 -34.61
N GLU A 386 -1.76 13.24 -35.66
CA GLU A 386 -2.11 14.27 -36.65
C GLU A 386 -2.97 15.39 -36.03
N LEU A 387 -3.88 15.06 -35.10
CA LEU A 387 -4.65 16.03 -34.32
C LEU A 387 -3.79 16.84 -33.34
N GLU A 388 -2.80 16.22 -32.71
CA GLU A 388 -1.83 16.89 -31.83
C GLU A 388 -0.90 17.86 -32.59
N LEU A 389 -0.54 17.52 -33.83
CA LEU A 389 0.21 18.42 -34.72
C LEU A 389 -0.65 19.61 -35.17
N LEU A 390 -1.91 19.39 -35.53
CA LEU A 390 -2.88 20.43 -35.90
C LEU A 390 -3.23 21.38 -34.73
N THR A 391 -3.13 20.91 -33.49
CA THR A 391 -3.37 21.74 -32.29
C THR A 391 -2.09 22.41 -31.75
N ARG A 392 -0.89 21.95 -32.16
CA ARG A 392 0.37 22.67 -31.90
C ARG A 392 0.61 23.83 -32.85
N ASP A 393 0.20 23.72 -34.11
CA ASP A 393 0.33 24.79 -35.13
C ASP A 393 -0.75 25.89 -35.05
N ARG A 394 -1.65 25.81 -34.06
CA ARG A 394 -2.58 26.89 -33.71
C ARG A 394 -2.37 27.33 -32.27
N ARG A 395 -1.22 27.94 -32.00
CA ARG A 395 -1.12 28.97 -30.99
C ARG A 395 -0.57 30.24 -31.65
N PRO A 396 -1.24 31.40 -31.55
CA PRO A 396 -0.54 32.66 -31.73
C PRO A 396 0.53 32.85 -30.67
#